data_AF-A0A1F8HU73-F1
#
_entry.id   AF-A0A1F8HU73-F1
#
_cell.length_a   1.000
_cell.length_b   1.000
_cell.length_c   1.000
_cell.angle_alpha   90.00
_cell.angle_beta   90.00
_cell.angle_gamma   90.00
#
_symmetry.space_group_name_H-M   'P 1'
#
loop_
_entity.id
_entity.type
_entity.pdbx_description
1 polymer ?
#
loop_
_entity_poly.entity_id
_entity_poly.type
_entity_poly.pdbx_seq_one_letter_code
_entity_poly.pdbx_strand_id
1 'polypeptide(L)'
;MKKISLTASVLAIGLILGNISVFAQAESANTNLNPTSSFTQPKPIAVPVASTNTAPTSNAPTSNMRKCGVNTFQVFNQCGNDGATFRGAYWQCYDGYEEKQLNKDLLVCKSSEEWQEYGKKICTDRCSDSVSPSGVNAKPAKPIAPNVLTPIVTGSGTIIVPACYANEKSMRKYDQLITELQKAETAGDKKLAQEISEKIISLKKEISLNKSDCIGASGTATQVIIAEPVKPTVVNSGQDISSYYRQKFQNVTATNQNTSEQVEALENLRSEIDGLIGKLIQNKKEINASEISGLVSEVKILPGEIKARDISVKTTDNKIIVGIGAKSISVEPKEKDVVLNDNGINVTAESISIKDNVVSVGDSEIGLAPSEIIKKLQITPVSMELKEENSKAIYEIKTDEQRKLFGFVPIKIQKSTNADAVNGSIISEKRPWWSFLSTQ
;
A
#
# COMPACT_ATOMS: atom_id res chain seq x y z
N MET A 1 25.57 7.78 53.71
CA MET A 1 24.86 9.07 53.87
C MET A 1 24.85 9.82 52.55
N LYS A 2 23.72 9.83 51.83
CA LYS A 2 23.21 11.01 51.09
C LYS A 2 21.79 10.71 50.62
N LYS A 3 20.94 11.71 50.80
CA LYS A 3 19.49 11.63 51.00
C LYS A 3 18.72 11.42 49.68
N ILE A 4 17.73 10.54 49.79
CA ILE A 4 16.55 10.44 48.93
C ILE A 4 15.64 11.63 49.23
N SER A 5 15.09 12.28 48.21
CA SER A 5 14.00 13.26 48.34
C SER A 5 12.94 12.94 47.29
N LEU A 6 11.98 12.09 47.68
CA LEU A 6 10.68 11.96 47.02
C LEU A 6 9.79 13.08 47.55
N THR A 7 9.20 13.86 46.64
CA THR A 7 8.02 14.68 46.95
C THR A 7 6.85 14.15 46.14
N ALA A 8 5.94 13.48 46.85
CA ALA A 8 4.64 13.09 46.36
C ALA A 8 3.71 14.31 46.41
N SER A 9 3.00 14.59 45.33
CA SER A 9 1.80 15.44 45.35
C SER A 9 0.59 14.58 45.09
N VAL A 10 -0.16 14.37 46.16
CA VAL A 10 -1.51 13.84 46.19
C VAL A 10 -2.45 14.98 45.78
N LEU A 11 -3.26 14.78 44.74
CA LEU A 11 -4.51 15.51 44.63
C LEU A 11 -5.61 14.52 44.24
N ALA A 12 -6.69 14.59 45.01
CA ALA A 12 -7.79 13.65 45.04
C ALA A 12 -9.06 14.32 44.49
N ILE A 13 -10.04 13.46 44.21
CA ILE A 13 -11.50 13.71 44.20
C ILE A 13 -12.09 14.22 42.88
N GLY A 14 -13.01 13.42 42.34
CA GLY A 14 -13.91 13.82 41.25
C GLY A 14 -14.78 12.68 40.72
N LEU A 15 -15.36 11.85 41.61
CA LEU A 15 -16.44 10.91 41.28
C LEU A 15 -17.68 11.69 40.82
N ILE A 16 -18.12 11.49 39.59
CA ILE A 16 -19.50 11.79 39.18
C ILE A 16 -20.13 10.50 38.66
N LEU A 17 -20.92 9.90 39.54
CA LEU A 17 -21.96 8.92 39.23
C LEU A 17 -23.11 9.67 38.54
N GLY A 18 -23.41 9.29 37.31
CA GLY A 18 -24.59 9.75 36.57
C GLY A 18 -25.39 8.55 36.08
N ASN A 19 -26.37 8.15 36.89
CA ASN A 19 -27.42 7.19 36.56
C ASN A 19 -28.18 7.63 35.30
N ILE A 20 -28.34 6.74 34.33
CA ILE A 20 -29.54 6.72 33.49
C ILE A 20 -29.98 5.26 33.35
N SER A 21 -31.15 4.96 33.92
CA SER A 21 -31.89 3.73 33.71
C SER A 21 -33.22 4.05 33.03
N VAL A 22 -33.70 3.05 32.30
CA VAL A 22 -35.10 2.75 31.94
C VAL A 22 -35.66 3.39 30.65
N PHE A 23 -36.14 2.48 29.80
CA PHE A 23 -37.34 2.44 28.91
C PHE A 23 -36.93 1.82 27.57
N ALA A 24 -37.58 0.82 26.98
CA ALA A 24 -38.62 -0.13 27.37
C ALA A 24 -38.68 -1.23 26.28
N GLN A 25 -39.34 -2.33 26.63
CA GLN A 25 -39.67 -3.48 25.78
C GLN A 25 -40.60 -3.15 24.61
N ALA A 26 -40.50 -3.97 23.56
CA ALA A 26 -41.56 -4.56 22.71
C ALA A 26 -40.91 -4.89 21.34
N GLU A 27 -41.21 -5.96 20.59
CA GLU A 27 -42.11 -7.09 20.74
C GLU A 27 -41.65 -8.16 19.74
N SER A 28 -41.92 -9.40 20.09
CA SER A 28 -41.77 -10.59 19.27
C SER A 28 -42.69 -10.59 18.05
N ALA A 29 -42.19 -11.05 16.89
CA ALA A 29 -43.01 -11.76 15.92
C ALA A 29 -42.16 -12.82 15.20
N ASN A 30 -42.39 -14.05 15.64
CA ASN A 30 -41.92 -15.29 15.06
C ASN A 30 -43.02 -15.79 14.10
N THR A 31 -42.72 -15.94 12.81
CA THR A 31 -43.51 -16.81 11.92
C THR A 31 -42.58 -17.50 10.93
N ASN A 32 -42.25 -18.73 11.33
CA ASN A 32 -41.87 -19.86 10.50
C ASN A 32 -42.96 -20.12 9.44
N LEU A 33 -42.59 -20.39 8.19
CA LEU A 33 -43.36 -21.22 7.24
C LEU A 33 -42.49 -21.53 6.01
N ASN A 34 -41.98 -22.76 6.00
CA ASN A 34 -41.54 -23.50 4.81
C ASN A 34 -42.80 -24.00 4.06
N PRO A 35 -42.76 -24.21 2.73
CA PRO A 35 -42.81 -25.59 2.25
C PRO A 35 -41.99 -25.91 0.98
N THR A 36 -41.19 -26.97 1.11
CA THR A 36 -41.06 -28.19 0.28
C THR A 36 -41.33 -28.22 -1.24
N SER A 37 -40.31 -28.72 -1.95
CA SER A 37 -40.27 -29.47 -3.24
C SER A 37 -40.51 -28.65 -4.52
N SER A 38 -39.79 -28.87 -5.63
CA SER A 38 -39.55 -30.16 -6.31
C SER A 38 -38.46 -30.09 -7.41
N PHE A 39 -37.70 -31.19 -7.52
CA PHE A 39 -37.05 -31.79 -8.69
C PHE A 39 -37.15 -31.11 -10.08
N THR A 40 -36.00 -30.94 -10.75
CA THR A 40 -35.70 -31.65 -12.02
C THR A 40 -34.20 -31.59 -12.37
N GLN A 41 -33.58 -32.75 -12.59
CA GLN A 41 -32.34 -32.93 -13.38
C GLN A 41 -32.69 -32.92 -14.88
N PRO A 42 -31.70 -32.71 -15.77
CA PRO A 42 -31.26 -33.86 -16.57
C PRO A 42 -29.73 -33.96 -16.84
N LYS A 43 -29.23 -35.16 -16.56
CA LYS A 43 -28.39 -36.10 -17.35
C LYS A 43 -27.27 -35.60 -18.32
N PRO A 44 -26.08 -36.26 -18.33
CA PRO A 44 -24.89 -35.90 -19.12
C PRO A 44 -24.77 -36.64 -20.46
N ILE A 45 -24.09 -36.05 -21.46
CA ILE A 45 -23.61 -36.75 -22.68
C ILE A 45 -22.26 -36.20 -23.18
N ALA A 46 -21.27 -37.11 -23.15
CA ALA A 46 -20.16 -37.43 -24.06
C ALA A 46 -19.24 -36.37 -24.73
N VAL A 47 -17.94 -36.62 -24.51
CA VAL A 47 -16.76 -36.25 -25.31
C VAL A 47 -16.77 -36.98 -26.66
N PRO A 48 -16.16 -36.42 -27.72
CA PRO A 48 -15.15 -37.19 -28.43
C PRO A 48 -13.86 -36.41 -28.72
N VAL A 49 -12.74 -37.13 -28.59
CA VAL A 49 -11.39 -36.78 -29.04
C VAL A 49 -11.24 -37.25 -30.48
N ALA A 50 -10.71 -36.41 -31.39
CA ALA A 50 -9.92 -36.85 -32.54
C ALA A 50 -9.12 -35.70 -33.16
N SER A 51 -7.80 -35.86 -33.20
CA SER A 51 -6.83 -35.08 -33.98
C SER A 51 -6.95 -35.37 -35.48
N THR A 52 -6.62 -34.40 -36.34
CA THR A 52 -5.75 -34.61 -37.52
C THR A 52 -5.33 -33.27 -38.15
N ASN A 53 -4.05 -33.20 -38.53
CA ASN A 53 -3.41 -32.16 -39.34
C ASN A 53 -3.90 -32.22 -40.79
N THR A 54 -4.21 -31.09 -41.44
CA THR A 54 -3.60 -30.65 -42.73
C THR A 54 -4.03 -29.24 -43.13
N ALA A 55 -3.09 -28.48 -43.68
CA ALA A 55 -3.29 -27.15 -44.25
C ALA A 55 -4.10 -27.17 -45.55
N PRO A 56 -4.70 -26.01 -45.93
CA PRO A 56 -4.47 -25.53 -47.29
C PRO A 56 -4.18 -24.03 -47.36
N THR A 57 -3.20 -23.71 -48.21
CA THR A 57 -2.86 -22.38 -48.70
C THR A 57 -3.96 -21.87 -49.63
N SER A 58 -4.45 -20.65 -49.42
CA SER A 58 -5.17 -19.88 -50.45
C SER A 58 -5.08 -18.38 -50.15
N ASN A 59 -4.69 -17.61 -51.16
CA ASN A 59 -4.44 -16.18 -51.13
C ASN A 59 -5.70 -15.35 -51.44
N ALA A 60 -5.74 -14.15 -50.85
CA ALA A 60 -6.56 -12.94 -51.11
C ALA A 60 -7.93 -12.81 -50.38
N PRO A 61 -8.45 -11.58 -50.12
CA PRO A 61 -7.87 -10.23 -50.18
C PRO A 61 -7.81 -9.54 -48.78
N THR A 62 -6.93 -8.54 -48.65
CA THR A 62 -6.73 -7.72 -47.43
C THR A 62 -7.98 -6.88 -47.07
N SER A 63 -8.86 -7.46 -46.27
CA SER A 63 -9.86 -6.76 -45.48
C SER A 63 -9.17 -6.06 -44.31
N ASN A 64 -9.38 -4.75 -44.15
CA ASN A 64 -9.04 -4.01 -42.94
C ASN A 64 -9.92 -4.51 -41.78
N MET A 65 -9.66 -5.72 -41.31
CA MET A 65 -10.24 -6.21 -40.06
C MET A 65 -9.67 -5.33 -38.95
N ARG A 66 -10.53 -4.50 -38.34
CA ARG A 66 -10.20 -3.83 -37.09
C ARG A 66 -9.82 -4.94 -36.10
N LYS A 67 -8.56 -4.94 -35.68
CA LYS A 67 -8.10 -5.84 -34.62
C LYS A 67 -8.96 -5.57 -33.40
N CYS A 68 -9.49 -6.63 -32.80
CA CYS A 68 -10.34 -6.52 -31.64
C CYS A 68 -9.86 -7.43 -30.52
N GLY A 69 -10.11 -7.03 -29.28
CA GLY A 69 -9.56 -7.66 -28.09
C GLY A 69 -8.40 -6.87 -27.48
N VAL A 70 -7.59 -7.56 -26.67
CA VAL A 70 -6.48 -6.98 -25.92
C VAL A 70 -5.29 -6.75 -26.86
N ASN A 71 -4.80 -5.51 -26.90
CA ASN A 71 -3.60 -5.10 -27.62
C ASN A 71 -2.34 -5.29 -26.75
N THR A 72 -2.38 -4.80 -25.51
CA THR A 72 -1.25 -4.88 -24.57
C THR A 72 -1.75 -5.43 -23.23
N PHE A 73 -0.96 -6.29 -22.58
CA PHE A 73 -1.26 -6.85 -21.27
C PHE A 73 0.00 -6.94 -20.42
N GLN A 74 -0.09 -6.53 -19.17
CA GLN A 74 0.99 -6.61 -18.19
C GLN A 74 0.43 -6.93 -16.81
N VAL A 75 1.14 -7.75 -16.05
CA VAL A 75 0.85 -8.03 -14.65
C VAL A 75 1.92 -7.40 -13.77
N PHE A 76 1.54 -6.96 -12.58
CA PHE A 76 2.44 -6.29 -11.64
C PHE A 76 2.03 -6.60 -10.20
N ASN A 77 2.90 -6.25 -9.25
CA ASN A 77 2.74 -6.60 -7.83
C ASN A 77 2.61 -8.12 -7.65
N GLN A 78 3.67 -8.84 -8.02
CA GLN A 78 3.77 -10.29 -7.87
C GLN A 78 3.52 -10.73 -6.42
N CYS A 79 2.77 -11.82 -6.27
CA CYS A 79 2.46 -12.41 -4.98
C CYS A 79 3.45 -13.53 -4.67
N GLY A 80 4.22 -13.37 -3.60
CA GLY A 80 5.21 -14.37 -3.22
C GLY A 80 6.32 -14.56 -4.27
N ASN A 81 7.01 -15.70 -4.20
CA ASN A 81 8.15 -16.03 -5.06
C ASN A 81 7.78 -17.02 -6.18
N ASP A 82 6.49 -17.25 -6.43
CA ASP A 82 6.00 -18.30 -7.33
C ASP A 82 6.13 -17.95 -8.81
N GLY A 83 6.46 -16.70 -9.15
CA GLY A 83 6.57 -16.28 -10.54
C GLY A 83 5.22 -16.10 -11.24
N ALA A 84 4.11 -16.54 -10.64
CA ALA A 84 2.91 -16.98 -11.35
C ALA A 84 1.64 -16.22 -10.95
N THR A 85 1.61 -15.59 -9.77
CA THR A 85 0.43 -14.85 -9.30
C THR A 85 0.73 -13.38 -9.03
N PHE A 86 -0.28 -12.52 -9.26
CA PHE A 86 -0.13 -11.06 -9.31
C PHE A 86 -1.35 -10.36 -8.68
N ARG A 87 -1.11 -9.24 -7.98
CA ARG A 87 -2.17 -8.42 -7.36
C ARG A 87 -2.81 -7.43 -8.30
N GLY A 88 -2.12 -7.08 -9.38
CA GLY A 88 -2.63 -6.12 -10.33
C GLY A 88 -2.29 -6.51 -11.75
N ALA A 89 -3.14 -6.05 -12.65
CA ALA A 89 -2.91 -6.16 -14.07
C ALA A 89 -3.33 -4.88 -14.77
N TYR A 90 -2.67 -4.65 -15.88
CA TYR A 90 -2.92 -3.57 -16.81
C TYR A 90 -3.22 -4.21 -18.16
N TRP A 91 -4.25 -3.72 -18.84
CA TRP A 91 -4.50 -4.05 -20.22
C TRP A 91 -4.92 -2.83 -21.01
N GLN A 92 -4.61 -2.90 -22.30
CA GLN A 92 -5.05 -1.94 -23.30
C GLN A 92 -5.76 -2.70 -24.42
N CYS A 93 -6.96 -2.28 -24.78
CA CYS A 93 -7.71 -2.82 -25.91
C CYS A 93 -7.27 -2.15 -27.22
N TYR A 94 -7.58 -2.78 -28.36
CA TYR A 94 -7.26 -2.22 -29.68
C TYR A 94 -8.04 -0.94 -30.04
N ASP A 95 -9.13 -0.63 -29.33
CA ASP A 95 -9.87 0.63 -29.47
C ASP A 95 -9.22 1.82 -28.73
N GLY A 96 -8.11 1.58 -28.01
CA GLY A 96 -7.40 2.58 -27.23
C GLY A 96 -7.83 2.67 -25.77
N TYR A 97 -8.84 1.90 -25.33
CA TYR A 97 -9.21 1.82 -23.92
C TYR A 97 -8.10 1.17 -23.10
N GLU A 98 -7.81 1.72 -21.93
CA GLU A 98 -6.82 1.20 -20.99
C GLU A 98 -7.41 1.12 -19.59
N GLU A 99 -7.05 0.07 -18.87
CA GLU A 99 -7.48 -0.12 -17.49
C GLU A 99 -6.37 -0.76 -16.68
N LYS A 100 -6.20 -0.24 -15.46
CA LYS A 100 -5.29 -0.77 -14.46
C LYS A 100 -6.11 -1.21 -13.27
N GLN A 101 -6.15 -2.50 -13.00
CA GLN A 101 -6.80 -3.03 -11.81
C GLN A 101 -5.76 -3.43 -10.78
N LEU A 102 -6.06 -3.04 -9.54
CA LEU A 102 -5.37 -3.51 -8.36
C LEU A 102 -6.43 -4.15 -7.47
N ASN A 103 -6.21 -5.40 -7.09
CA ASN A 103 -7.12 -6.05 -6.17
C ASN A 103 -7.08 -5.33 -4.82
N LYS A 104 -8.21 -4.73 -4.44
CA LYS A 104 -8.34 -3.96 -3.19
C LYS A 104 -8.25 -4.86 -1.97
N ASP A 105 -8.56 -6.15 -2.14
CA ASP A 105 -8.39 -7.14 -1.10
C ASP A 105 -6.96 -7.69 -1.11
N LEU A 106 -6.19 -7.34 -0.07
CA LEU A 106 -4.77 -7.66 0.08
C LEU A 106 -4.49 -9.17 0.22
N LEU A 107 -5.52 -10.02 0.23
CA LEU A 107 -5.39 -11.47 0.34
C LEU A 107 -5.63 -12.21 -0.98
N VAL A 108 -6.17 -11.56 -2.01
CA VAL A 108 -6.59 -12.23 -3.24
C VAL A 108 -5.59 -11.95 -4.38
N CYS A 109 -4.73 -12.92 -4.62
CA CYS A 109 -3.82 -12.94 -5.76
C CYS A 109 -4.45 -13.76 -6.89
N LYS A 110 -4.25 -13.33 -8.13
CA LYS A 110 -4.77 -14.00 -9.33
C LYS A 110 -3.63 -14.39 -10.24
N SER A 111 -3.78 -15.49 -10.98
CA SER A 111 -2.79 -15.88 -11.97
C SER A 111 -2.76 -14.90 -13.16
N SER A 112 -1.70 -14.94 -13.95
CA SER A 112 -1.61 -14.11 -15.16
C SER A 112 -2.74 -14.42 -16.15
N GLU A 113 -3.15 -15.69 -16.22
CA GLU A 113 -4.21 -16.21 -17.07
C GLU A 113 -5.58 -15.67 -16.63
N GLU A 114 -5.87 -15.69 -15.33
CA GLU A 114 -7.10 -15.09 -14.79
C GLU A 114 -7.20 -13.60 -15.12
N TRP A 115 -6.11 -12.85 -14.92
CA TRP A 115 -6.06 -11.44 -15.28
C TRP A 115 -6.24 -11.21 -16.78
N GLN A 116 -5.70 -12.10 -17.61
CA GLN A 116 -5.86 -12.02 -19.05
C GLN A 116 -7.31 -12.29 -19.48
N GLU A 117 -8.03 -13.17 -18.79
CA GLU A 117 -9.47 -13.39 -19.02
C GLU A 117 -10.30 -12.16 -18.70
N TYR A 118 -9.99 -11.43 -17.61
CA TYR A 118 -10.65 -10.15 -17.31
C TYR A 118 -10.43 -9.12 -18.43
N GLY A 119 -9.17 -8.91 -18.83
CA GLY A 119 -8.85 -7.99 -19.92
C GLY A 119 -9.51 -8.39 -21.24
N LYS A 120 -9.54 -9.70 -21.55
CA LYS A 120 -10.24 -10.23 -22.74
C LYS A 120 -11.73 -9.94 -22.68
N LYS A 121 -12.41 -10.25 -21.58
CA LYS A 121 -13.85 -10.02 -21.43
C LYS A 121 -14.19 -8.55 -21.67
N ILE A 122 -13.48 -7.65 -21.01
CA ILE A 122 -13.71 -6.20 -21.12
C ILE A 122 -13.43 -5.71 -22.54
N CYS A 123 -12.33 -6.14 -23.16
CA CYS A 123 -12.04 -5.74 -24.54
C CYS A 123 -12.98 -6.38 -25.58
N THR A 124 -13.53 -7.57 -25.31
CA THR A 124 -14.46 -8.28 -26.20
C THR A 124 -15.87 -7.70 -26.12
N ASP A 125 -16.34 -7.31 -24.94
CA ASP A 125 -17.63 -6.60 -24.80
C ASP A 125 -17.61 -5.29 -25.59
N ARG A 126 -16.43 -4.67 -25.70
CA ARG A 126 -16.19 -3.45 -26.49
C ARG A 126 -16.02 -3.70 -27.99
N CYS A 127 -15.97 -4.95 -28.43
CA CYS A 127 -15.88 -5.30 -29.85
C CYS A 127 -17.20 -5.15 -30.60
N SER A 128 -18.33 -5.00 -29.91
CA SER A 128 -19.66 -5.07 -30.54
C SER A 128 -20.32 -3.72 -30.83
N ASP A 129 -19.72 -2.59 -30.43
CA ASP A 129 -20.25 -1.26 -30.70
C ASP A 129 -19.26 -0.40 -31.48
N SER A 130 -19.17 -0.63 -32.80
CA SER A 130 -18.66 0.43 -33.68
C SER A 130 -19.32 0.42 -35.05
N VAL A 131 -20.52 0.98 -35.13
CA VAL A 131 -21.02 1.56 -36.39
C VAL A 131 -20.57 3.03 -36.47
N SER A 132 -19.46 3.24 -37.19
CA SER A 132 -19.10 4.43 -37.99
C SER A 132 -18.78 5.80 -37.30
N PRO A 133 -18.17 6.79 -37.98
CA PRO A 133 -16.72 7.01 -37.87
C PRO A 133 -16.31 8.45 -37.54
N SER A 134 -15.20 8.60 -36.81
CA SER A 134 -14.22 9.71 -36.84
C SER A 134 -13.22 9.39 -35.72
N GLY A 135 -11.92 9.22 -35.89
CA GLY A 135 -10.99 9.81 -36.84
C GLY A 135 -9.84 10.35 -36.02
N VAL A 136 -8.94 9.50 -35.50
CA VAL A 136 -7.63 9.95 -34.99
C VAL A 136 -6.59 8.85 -35.16
N ASN A 137 -5.46 9.22 -35.77
CA ASN A 137 -4.30 8.39 -36.06
C ASN A 137 -3.64 7.82 -34.80
N ALA A 138 -3.58 6.50 -34.67
CA ALA A 138 -2.67 5.83 -33.75
C ALA A 138 -1.30 5.64 -34.41
N LYS A 139 -0.29 6.30 -33.85
CA LYS A 139 1.13 6.15 -34.19
C LYS A 139 1.63 4.76 -33.75
N PRO A 140 2.35 3.99 -34.58
CA PRO A 140 2.82 2.66 -34.20
C PRO A 140 3.96 2.73 -33.18
N ALA A 141 3.77 2.12 -32.00
CA ALA A 141 4.84 1.84 -31.05
C ALA A 141 5.53 0.52 -31.42
N LYS A 142 6.87 0.59 -31.49
CA LYS A 142 7.79 -0.50 -31.83
C LYS A 142 7.81 -1.57 -30.73
N PRO A 143 7.78 -2.88 -31.04
CA PRO A 143 7.96 -3.93 -30.03
C PRO A 143 9.38 -3.87 -29.45
N ILE A 144 9.49 -3.77 -28.13
CA ILE A 144 10.72 -4.08 -27.39
C ILE A 144 10.61 -5.55 -26.99
N ALA A 145 11.56 -6.35 -27.45
CA ALA A 145 11.61 -7.78 -27.18
C ALA A 145 11.89 -8.06 -25.69
N PRO A 146 11.17 -9.00 -25.04
CA PRO A 146 11.51 -9.47 -23.71
C PRO A 146 12.72 -10.40 -23.77
N ASN A 147 13.78 -10.04 -23.03
CA ASN A 147 14.86 -10.95 -22.69
C ASN A 147 14.30 -12.03 -21.73
N VAL A 148 14.19 -13.25 -22.23
CA VAL A 148 13.85 -14.43 -21.44
C VAL A 148 15.11 -14.89 -20.73
N LEU A 149 15.19 -14.71 -19.41
CA LEU A 149 16.19 -15.36 -18.58
C LEU A 149 15.85 -16.86 -18.51
N THR A 150 16.73 -17.68 -19.09
CA THR A 150 16.73 -19.13 -18.92
C THR A 150 17.19 -19.51 -17.52
N PRO A 151 16.62 -20.57 -16.90
CA PRO A 151 17.09 -21.07 -15.62
C PRO A 151 18.47 -21.73 -15.77
N ILE A 152 19.44 -21.26 -14.99
CA ILE A 152 20.73 -21.91 -14.79
C ILE A 152 20.52 -23.06 -13.81
N VAL A 153 20.72 -24.28 -14.30
CA VAL A 153 20.87 -25.48 -13.46
C VAL A 153 22.29 -25.44 -12.87
N THR A 154 22.42 -25.13 -11.58
CA THR A 154 23.65 -25.40 -10.83
C THR A 154 23.57 -26.81 -10.24
N GLY A 155 24.54 -27.64 -10.61
CA GLY A 155 24.62 -29.06 -10.28
C GLY A 155 24.99 -29.37 -8.82
N SER A 156 24.12 -29.01 -7.88
CA SER A 156 24.16 -29.59 -6.53
C SER A 156 22.73 -29.89 -6.08
N GLY A 157 22.39 -31.18 -6.01
CA GLY A 157 21.05 -31.69 -5.77
C GLY A 157 20.46 -31.29 -4.44
N THR A 158 19.91 -30.08 -4.38
CA THR A 158 19.18 -29.57 -3.22
C THR A 158 17.71 -29.46 -3.61
N ILE A 159 16.88 -30.33 -3.03
CA ILE A 159 15.43 -30.27 -3.16
C ILE A 159 14.96 -28.99 -2.45
N ILE A 160 14.46 -28.02 -3.21
CA ILE A 160 13.78 -26.85 -2.65
C ILE A 160 12.40 -27.32 -2.21
N VAL A 161 12.26 -27.62 -0.92
CA VAL A 161 10.96 -27.88 -0.29
C VAL A 161 10.17 -26.56 -0.30
N PRO A 162 8.89 -26.54 -0.70
CA PRO A 162 8.06 -25.34 -0.60
C PRO A 162 7.89 -24.99 0.88
N ALA A 163 8.69 -24.04 1.37
CA ALA A 163 8.61 -23.58 2.73
C ALA A 163 7.33 -22.73 2.90
N CYS A 164 6.43 -23.18 3.78
CA CYS A 164 5.25 -22.43 4.15
C CYS A 164 5.67 -21.21 4.97
N TYR A 165 5.52 -20.01 4.40
CA TYR A 165 5.84 -18.76 5.06
C TYR A 165 4.66 -18.24 5.88
N ALA A 166 4.94 -17.70 7.07
CA ALA A 166 3.94 -17.03 7.89
C ALA A 166 3.29 -15.86 7.11
N ASN A 167 1.97 -15.68 7.28
CA ASN A 167 1.20 -14.61 6.65
C ASN A 167 1.74 -13.23 7.08
N GLU A 168 2.03 -12.36 6.11
CA GLU A 168 2.58 -11.01 6.32
C GLU A 168 1.73 -10.15 7.26
N LYS A 169 0.40 -10.31 7.19
CA LYS A 169 -0.55 -9.64 8.09
C LYS A 169 -0.38 -10.07 9.54
N SER A 170 -0.16 -11.36 9.78
CA SER A 170 0.06 -11.88 11.13
C SER A 170 1.39 -11.40 11.70
N MET A 171 2.43 -11.23 10.87
CA MET A 171 3.69 -10.66 11.33
C MET A 171 3.56 -9.17 11.68
N ARG A 172 2.85 -8.37 10.88
CA ARG A 172 2.59 -6.95 11.22
C ARG A 172 1.78 -6.80 12.50
N LYS A 173 0.74 -7.62 12.66
CA LYS A 173 -0.09 -7.61 13.87
C LYS A 173 0.72 -8.03 15.10
N TYR A 174 1.65 -8.96 14.92
CA TYR A 174 2.60 -9.35 15.96
C TYR A 174 3.53 -8.18 16.34
N ASP A 175 4.13 -7.52 15.36
CA ASP A 175 5.01 -6.36 15.58
C ASP A 175 4.30 -5.22 16.29
N GLN A 176 3.04 -4.97 15.92
CA GLN A 176 2.19 -4.00 16.60
C GLN A 176 2.01 -4.36 18.07
N LEU A 177 1.65 -5.62 18.37
CA LEU A 177 1.46 -6.08 19.75
C LEU A 177 2.74 -6.00 20.58
N ILE A 178 3.92 -6.33 20.02
CA ILE A 178 5.19 -6.17 20.75
C ILE A 178 5.47 -4.69 21.06
N THR A 179 5.12 -3.78 20.14
CA THR A 179 5.28 -2.33 20.38
C THR A 179 4.38 -1.86 21.51
N GLU A 180 3.12 -2.29 21.49
CA GLU A 180 2.15 -1.95 22.53
C GLU A 180 2.56 -2.55 23.88
N LEU A 181 3.12 -3.76 23.90
CA LEU A 181 3.63 -4.41 25.10
C LEU A 181 4.74 -3.58 25.75
N GLN A 182 5.75 -3.17 24.97
CA GLN A 182 6.85 -2.33 25.44
C GLN A 182 6.35 -0.98 25.96
N LYS A 183 5.36 -0.36 25.30
CA LYS A 183 4.72 0.87 25.78
C LYS A 183 3.98 0.66 27.11
N ALA A 184 3.27 -0.46 27.25
CA ALA A 184 2.57 -0.80 28.48
C ALA A 184 3.55 -1.04 29.64
N GLU A 185 4.66 -1.75 29.38
CA GLU A 185 5.71 -2.03 30.38
C GLU A 185 6.44 -0.77 30.81
N THR A 186 6.81 0.10 29.86
CA THR A 186 7.45 1.39 30.15
C THR A 186 6.52 2.36 30.90
N ALA A 187 5.21 2.30 30.64
CA ALA A 187 4.20 3.03 31.39
C ALA A 187 3.85 2.39 32.76
N GLY A 188 4.36 1.20 33.06
CA GLY A 188 4.05 0.46 34.29
C GLY A 188 2.63 -0.14 34.34
N ASP A 189 1.92 -0.19 33.21
CA ASP A 189 0.56 -0.75 33.11
C ASP A 189 0.61 -2.27 32.97
N LYS A 190 0.63 -2.93 34.13
CA LYS A 190 0.69 -4.40 34.23
C LYS A 190 -0.53 -5.10 33.62
N LYS A 191 -1.71 -4.46 33.61
CA LYS A 191 -2.95 -5.09 33.14
C LYS A 191 -2.98 -5.08 31.61
N LEU A 192 -2.63 -3.95 31.01
CA LEU A 192 -2.51 -3.83 29.55
C LEU A 192 -1.39 -4.73 29.01
N ALA A 193 -0.24 -4.79 29.69
CA ALA A 193 0.87 -5.67 29.31
C ALA A 193 0.45 -7.16 29.30
N GLN A 194 -0.33 -7.59 30.29
CA GLN A 194 -0.85 -8.95 30.35
C GLN A 194 -1.86 -9.23 29.22
N GLU A 195 -2.78 -8.31 28.94
CA GLU A 195 -3.76 -8.45 27.84
C GLU A 195 -3.07 -8.55 26.47
N ILE A 196 -2.05 -7.74 26.25
CA ILE A 196 -1.26 -7.76 25.02
C ILE A 196 -0.47 -9.08 24.90
N SER A 197 0.10 -9.56 25.99
CA SER A 197 0.78 -10.86 26.05
C SER A 197 -0.16 -12.00 25.65
N GLU A 198 -1.42 -11.98 26.12
CA GLU A 198 -2.43 -12.96 25.73
C GLU A 198 -2.80 -12.87 24.23
N LYS A 199 -2.91 -11.66 23.69
CA LYS A 199 -3.12 -11.43 22.24
C LYS A 199 -1.96 -11.98 21.41
N ILE A 200 -0.72 -11.81 21.88
CA ILE A 200 0.49 -12.37 21.26
C ILE A 200 0.41 -13.90 21.24
N ILE A 201 0.05 -14.52 22.37
CA ILE A 201 -0.12 -15.97 22.48
C ILE A 201 -1.23 -16.47 21.53
N SER A 202 -2.35 -15.76 21.44
CA SER A 202 -3.46 -16.11 20.54
C SER A 202 -3.04 -16.03 19.07
N LEU A 203 -2.36 -14.95 18.68
CA LEU A 203 -1.86 -14.77 17.32
C LEU A 203 -0.82 -15.85 16.96
N LYS A 204 0.00 -16.28 17.92
CA LYS A 204 0.93 -17.41 17.75
C LYS A 204 0.19 -18.72 17.48
N LYS A 205 -0.91 -19.00 18.21
CA LYS A 205 -1.75 -20.18 17.97
C LYS A 205 -2.33 -20.15 16.56
N GLU A 206 -2.83 -18.99 16.12
CA GLU A 206 -3.35 -18.78 14.76
C GLU A 206 -2.27 -19.03 13.69
N ILE A 207 -1.06 -18.51 13.87
CA ILE A 207 0.08 -18.76 12.95
C ILE A 207 0.47 -20.24 12.94
N SER A 208 0.40 -20.93 14.08
CA SER A 208 0.72 -22.35 14.19
C SER A 208 -0.35 -23.25 13.58
N LEU A 209 -1.63 -22.87 13.68
CA LEU A 209 -2.76 -23.57 13.05
C LEU A 209 -2.76 -23.41 11.52
N ASN A 210 -2.45 -22.20 11.02
CA ASN A 210 -2.29 -21.98 9.58
C ASN A 210 -1.10 -22.78 8.98
N LYS A 211 -0.19 -23.31 9.81
CA LYS A 211 0.90 -24.20 9.40
C LYS A 211 0.43 -25.64 9.17
N SER A 212 -0.61 -26.13 9.87
CA SER A 212 -1.10 -27.51 9.71
C SER A 212 -1.94 -27.70 8.44
N ASP A 213 -2.58 -26.65 7.94
CA ASP A 213 -3.37 -26.71 6.70
C ASP A 213 -2.51 -26.73 5.43
N CYS A 214 -1.20 -26.47 5.55
CA CYS A 214 -0.25 -26.60 4.45
C CYS A 214 0.36 -28.01 4.32
N ILE A 215 0.05 -28.94 5.22
CA ILE A 215 0.52 -30.33 5.14
C ILE A 215 -0.56 -31.15 4.42
N GLY A 216 -0.69 -30.92 3.11
CA GLY A 216 -1.41 -31.80 2.21
C GLY A 216 -0.50 -32.93 1.74
N ALA A 217 -0.65 -34.10 2.37
CA ALA A 217 -0.22 -35.44 1.93
C ALA A 217 1.27 -35.72 1.61
N SER A 218 1.85 -36.55 2.50
CA SER A 218 2.97 -37.49 2.30
C SER A 218 4.40 -36.97 2.39
N GLY A 219 5.06 -37.32 3.51
CA GLY A 219 6.51 -37.29 3.66
C GLY A 219 6.92 -37.41 5.13
N THR A 220 7.44 -38.56 5.51
CA THR A 220 7.94 -38.92 6.84
C THR A 220 8.82 -37.81 7.44
N ALA A 221 8.59 -37.51 8.72
CA ALA A 221 9.30 -36.48 9.47
C ALA A 221 10.79 -36.83 9.64
N THR A 222 11.62 -36.39 8.69
CA THR A 222 13.06 -36.22 8.92
C THR A 222 13.26 -34.85 9.56
N GLN A 223 13.94 -34.81 10.71
CA GLN A 223 14.29 -33.56 11.38
C GLN A 223 15.12 -32.69 10.42
N VAL A 224 14.50 -31.61 9.93
CA VAL A 224 15.20 -30.57 9.17
C VAL A 224 16.03 -29.79 10.18
N ILE A 225 17.34 -29.94 10.15
CA ILE A 225 18.27 -29.02 10.82
C ILE A 225 18.10 -27.69 10.10
N ILE A 226 17.35 -26.76 10.70
CA ILE A 226 17.13 -25.44 10.12
C ILE A 226 18.43 -24.66 10.28
N ALA A 227 19.19 -24.52 9.19
CA ALA A 227 20.38 -23.69 9.17
C ALA A 227 20.03 -22.25 9.60
N GLU A 228 20.91 -21.62 10.37
CA GLU A 228 20.69 -20.25 10.81
C GLU A 228 20.65 -19.30 9.60
N PRO A 229 19.61 -18.46 9.45
CA PRO A 229 19.50 -17.54 8.32
C PRO A 229 20.66 -16.54 8.35
N VAL A 230 21.32 -16.37 7.21
CA VAL A 230 22.45 -15.45 7.06
C VAL A 230 21.94 -14.01 7.11
N LYS A 231 22.47 -13.21 8.04
CA LYS A 231 22.17 -11.78 8.15
C LYS A 231 22.67 -11.03 6.90
N PRO A 232 21.85 -10.16 6.28
CA PRO A 232 22.31 -9.36 5.15
C PRO A 232 23.40 -8.37 5.60
N THR A 233 24.58 -8.46 4.98
CA THR A 233 25.73 -7.57 5.24
C THR A 233 25.66 -6.26 4.47
N VAL A 234 24.96 -6.26 3.32
CA VAL A 234 24.63 -5.07 2.53
C VAL A 234 23.12 -5.05 2.33
N VAL A 235 22.47 -4.02 2.84
CA VAL A 235 21.02 -3.87 2.80
C VAL A 235 20.64 -3.15 1.51
N ASN A 236 20.34 -3.93 0.47
CA ASN A 236 20.03 -3.40 -0.87
C ASN A 236 18.53 -3.34 -1.16
N SER A 237 17.69 -4.01 -0.38
CA SER A 237 16.23 -3.98 -0.55
C SER A 237 15.49 -4.24 0.76
N GLY A 238 14.27 -3.71 0.86
CA GLY A 238 13.35 -4.07 1.96
C GLY A 238 12.93 -5.55 1.92
N GLN A 239 12.98 -6.20 0.75
CA GLN A 239 12.65 -7.62 0.58
C GLN A 239 13.67 -8.54 1.26
N ASP A 240 14.95 -8.19 1.21
CA ASP A 240 16.01 -8.95 1.89
C ASP A 240 15.81 -8.92 3.41
N ILE A 241 15.46 -7.74 3.95
CA ILE A 241 15.14 -7.56 5.37
C ILE A 241 13.89 -8.38 5.74
N SER A 242 12.84 -8.31 4.92
CA SER A 242 11.59 -9.05 5.16
C SER A 242 11.83 -10.56 5.15
N SER A 243 12.63 -11.06 4.20
CA SER A 243 12.95 -12.47 4.07
C SER A 243 13.78 -12.99 5.24
N TYR A 244 14.80 -12.24 5.63
CA TYR A 244 15.60 -12.53 6.83
C TYR A 244 14.71 -12.54 8.09
N TYR A 245 13.85 -11.55 8.24
CA TYR A 245 12.93 -11.44 9.37
C TYR A 245 12.00 -12.66 9.46
N ARG A 246 11.37 -13.02 8.33
CA ARG A 246 10.49 -14.19 8.24
C ARG A 246 11.20 -15.48 8.70
N GLN A 247 12.41 -15.72 8.21
CA GLN A 247 13.16 -16.94 8.56
C GLN A 247 13.58 -16.96 10.04
N LYS A 248 14.14 -15.85 10.56
CA LYS A 248 14.51 -15.78 11.98
C LYS A 248 13.29 -15.93 12.89
N PHE A 249 12.18 -15.28 12.56
CA PHE A 249 10.93 -15.39 13.31
C PHE A 249 10.43 -16.84 13.36
N GLN A 250 10.45 -17.55 12.23
CA GLN A 250 10.08 -18.97 12.15
C GLN A 250 11.00 -19.85 13.01
N ASN A 251 12.30 -19.57 13.03
CA ASN A 251 13.24 -20.32 13.85
C ASN A 251 13.00 -20.09 15.34
N VAL A 252 12.83 -18.84 15.77
CA VAL A 252 12.59 -18.50 17.18
C VAL A 252 11.26 -19.10 17.68
N THR A 253 10.24 -19.11 16.82
CA THR A 253 8.92 -19.68 17.16
C THR A 253 8.91 -21.21 17.13
N ALA A 254 9.76 -21.87 16.33
CA ALA A 254 9.84 -23.32 16.24
C ALA A 254 10.70 -23.97 17.34
N THR A 255 11.77 -23.32 17.78
CA THR A 255 12.80 -23.97 18.62
C THR A 255 12.51 -23.89 20.12
N ASN A 256 11.77 -22.86 20.57
CA ASN A 256 11.64 -22.59 22.00
C ASN A 256 10.22 -22.96 22.51
N GLN A 257 10.12 -23.74 23.57
CA GLN A 257 8.83 -24.00 24.24
C GLN A 257 8.58 -23.04 25.41
N ASN A 258 9.64 -22.43 25.94
CA ASN A 258 9.56 -21.44 27.01
C ASN A 258 9.14 -20.07 26.43
N THR A 259 8.05 -19.52 26.95
CA THR A 259 7.50 -18.24 26.49
C THR A 259 8.42 -17.06 26.81
N SER A 260 9.16 -17.09 27.93
CA SER A 260 10.03 -15.97 28.34
C SER A 260 11.26 -15.83 27.44
N GLU A 261 11.96 -16.94 27.18
CA GLU A 261 13.14 -16.96 26.29
C GLU A 261 12.78 -16.64 24.83
N GLN A 262 11.54 -16.95 24.42
CA GLN A 262 11.02 -16.55 23.11
C GLN A 262 10.79 -15.05 23.00
N VAL A 263 10.21 -14.44 24.02
CA VAL A 263 9.98 -12.99 24.04
C VAL A 263 11.32 -12.27 23.90
N GLU A 264 12.32 -12.63 24.69
CA GLU A 264 13.67 -12.05 24.62
C GLU A 264 14.31 -12.23 23.23
N ALA A 265 14.24 -13.43 22.65
CA ALA A 265 14.77 -13.69 21.31
C ALA A 265 14.06 -12.87 20.21
N LEU A 266 12.76 -12.59 20.38
CA LEU A 266 11.97 -11.80 19.44
C LEU A 266 12.22 -10.30 19.61
N GLU A 267 12.47 -9.81 20.82
CA GLU A 267 12.91 -8.43 21.07
C GLU A 267 14.29 -8.16 20.45
N ASN A 268 15.21 -9.10 20.56
CA ASN A 268 16.51 -9.03 19.91
C ASN A 268 16.38 -9.00 18.38
N LEU A 269 15.54 -9.88 17.83
CA LEU A 269 15.25 -9.88 16.40
C LEU A 269 14.67 -8.53 15.94
N ARG A 270 13.72 -7.97 16.70
CA ARG A 270 13.12 -6.67 16.40
C ARG A 270 14.17 -5.56 16.36
N SER A 271 15.04 -5.49 17.37
CA SER A 271 16.14 -4.52 17.43
C SER A 271 17.11 -4.65 16.26
N GLU A 272 17.36 -5.89 15.83
CA GLU A 272 18.17 -6.17 14.64
C GLU A 272 17.51 -5.66 13.36
N ILE A 273 16.21 -5.90 13.18
CA ILE A 273 15.44 -5.37 12.05
C ILE A 273 15.46 -3.84 12.04
N ASP A 274 15.31 -3.20 13.20
CA ASP A 274 15.38 -1.75 13.30
C ASP A 274 16.73 -1.20 12.84
N GLY A 275 17.82 -1.87 13.22
CA GLY A 275 19.16 -1.54 12.71
C GLY A 275 19.31 -1.72 11.19
N LEU A 276 18.66 -2.72 10.59
CA LEU A 276 18.67 -2.93 9.14
C LEU A 276 17.84 -1.88 8.40
N ILE A 277 16.67 -1.50 8.93
CA ILE A 277 15.82 -0.44 8.37
C ILE A 277 16.57 0.89 8.41
N GLY A 278 17.22 1.23 9.54
CA GLY A 278 18.03 2.44 9.65
C GLY A 278 19.15 2.49 8.58
N LYS A 279 19.84 1.37 8.35
CA LYS A 279 20.85 1.25 7.29
C LYS A 279 20.25 1.36 5.88
N LEU A 280 19.08 0.80 5.64
CA LEU A 280 18.37 0.93 4.35
C LEU A 280 18.12 2.41 4.05
N ILE A 281 17.56 3.14 5.03
CA ILE A 281 17.28 4.57 4.89
C ILE A 281 18.58 5.34 4.68
N GLN A 282 19.62 5.08 5.45
CA GLN A 282 20.89 5.81 5.36
C GLN A 282 21.63 5.58 4.03
N ASN A 283 21.57 4.36 3.48
CA ASN A 283 22.39 3.99 2.32
C ASN A 283 21.69 4.24 0.97
N LYS A 284 20.35 4.29 0.93
CA LYS A 284 19.60 4.47 -0.31
C LYS A 284 19.12 5.89 -0.50
N LYS A 285 19.62 6.57 -1.53
CA LYS A 285 19.10 7.90 -1.92
C LYS A 285 17.62 7.88 -2.30
N GLU A 286 17.16 6.83 -2.95
CA GLU A 286 15.76 6.70 -3.37
C GLU A 286 15.15 5.40 -2.82
N ILE A 287 13.98 5.50 -2.20
CA ILE A 287 13.32 4.39 -1.52
C ILE A 287 11.83 4.40 -1.86
N ASN A 288 11.29 3.28 -2.33
CA ASN A 288 9.86 3.16 -2.48
C ASN A 288 9.20 2.97 -1.11
N ALA A 289 8.10 3.68 -0.84
CA ALA A 289 7.34 3.54 0.40
C ALA A 289 6.86 2.10 0.64
N SER A 290 6.63 1.32 -0.43
CA SER A 290 6.30 -0.10 -0.35
C SER A 290 7.42 -0.98 0.23
N GLU A 291 8.69 -0.59 0.06
CA GLU A 291 9.84 -1.32 0.62
C GLU A 291 9.92 -1.18 2.14
N ILE A 292 9.52 -0.01 2.66
CA ILE A 292 9.56 0.29 4.09
C ILE A 292 8.24 -0.11 4.78
N SER A 293 7.10 0.13 4.15
CA SER A 293 5.78 -0.22 4.72
C SER A 293 5.56 -1.73 4.88
N GLY A 294 6.36 -2.57 4.23
CA GLY A 294 6.44 -4.02 4.48
C GLY A 294 7.06 -4.39 5.84
N LEU A 295 7.79 -3.45 6.45
CA LEU A 295 8.61 -3.64 7.64
C LEU A 295 8.14 -2.81 8.83
N VAL A 296 7.47 -1.68 8.57
CA VAL A 296 6.87 -0.81 9.58
C VAL A 296 5.46 -0.40 9.18
N SER A 297 4.59 -0.18 10.17
CA SER A 297 3.21 0.27 9.95
C SER A 297 3.12 1.71 9.47
N GLU A 298 4.09 2.54 9.87
CA GLU A 298 4.07 3.98 9.63
C GLU A 298 5.49 4.50 9.41
N VAL A 299 5.64 5.36 8.41
CA VAL A 299 6.83 6.15 8.15
C VAL A 299 6.45 7.62 8.28
N LYS A 300 7.16 8.37 9.12
CA LYS A 300 6.99 9.83 9.28
C LYS A 300 8.20 10.54 8.70
N ILE A 301 7.96 11.50 7.83
CA ILE A 301 8.96 12.33 7.19
C ILE A 301 8.82 13.71 7.82
N LEU A 302 9.91 14.18 8.43
CA LEU A 302 9.99 15.45 9.13
C LEU A 302 11.13 16.28 8.53
N PRO A 303 11.22 17.59 8.84
CA PRO A 303 12.36 18.39 8.42
C PRO A 303 13.68 17.79 8.93
N GLY A 304 14.56 17.46 8.00
CA GLY A 304 15.89 16.92 8.25
C GLY A 304 15.95 15.49 8.78
N GLU A 305 14.82 14.76 8.87
CA GLU A 305 14.83 13.37 9.34
C GLU A 305 13.67 12.51 8.81
N ILE A 306 13.93 11.20 8.71
CA ILE A 306 12.93 10.17 8.42
C ILE A 306 12.82 9.27 9.64
N LYS A 307 11.60 9.11 10.13
CA LYS A 307 11.24 8.23 11.24
C LYS A 307 10.46 7.02 10.75
N ALA A 308 10.83 5.86 11.25
CA ALA A 308 10.14 4.61 11.02
C ALA A 308 10.15 3.85 12.34
N ARG A 309 8.98 3.69 12.99
CA ARG A 309 8.89 3.14 14.35
C ARG A 309 9.74 3.98 15.34
N ASP A 310 10.67 3.36 16.06
CA ASP A 310 11.56 4.01 17.04
C ASP A 310 12.89 4.46 16.40
N ILE A 311 13.03 4.28 15.08
CA ILE A 311 14.21 4.67 14.32
C ILE A 311 14.03 6.11 13.86
N SER A 312 15.05 6.95 14.10
CA SER A 312 15.16 8.27 13.46
C SER A 312 16.47 8.37 12.70
N VAL A 313 16.40 8.61 11.40
CA VAL A 313 17.56 8.81 10.52
C VAL A 313 17.59 10.25 10.06
N LYS A 314 18.63 11.00 10.43
CA LYS A 314 18.83 12.37 9.97
C LYS A 314 19.29 12.36 8.52
N THR A 315 18.56 13.05 7.65
CA THR A 315 18.84 13.13 6.22
C THR A 315 18.10 14.29 5.56
N THR A 316 18.68 14.81 4.48
CA THR A 316 18.07 15.85 3.62
C THR A 316 18.13 15.53 2.11
N ASP A 317 18.80 14.44 1.74
CA ASP A 317 19.05 14.02 0.36
C ASP A 317 18.29 12.74 -0.01
N ASN A 318 17.69 12.07 0.96
CA ASN A 318 16.82 10.92 0.73
C ASN A 318 15.51 11.32 0.05
N LYS A 319 15.03 10.45 -0.83
CA LYS A 319 13.80 10.58 -1.59
C LYS A 319 12.93 9.36 -1.38
N ILE A 320 11.73 9.56 -0.86
CA ILE A 320 10.73 8.51 -0.71
C ILE A 320 9.74 8.60 -1.86
N ILE A 321 9.63 7.54 -2.66
CA ILE A 321 8.65 7.42 -3.73
C ILE A 321 7.38 6.84 -3.16
N VAL A 322 6.27 7.57 -3.27
CA VAL A 322 4.97 7.16 -2.73
C VAL A 322 3.85 7.39 -3.74
N GLY A 323 2.82 6.54 -3.68
CA GLY A 323 1.62 6.70 -4.48
C GLY A 323 0.62 7.65 -3.82
N ILE A 324 0.10 8.60 -4.58
CA ILE A 324 -1.07 9.41 -4.23
C ILE A 324 -2.05 9.31 -5.41
N GLY A 325 -3.23 8.76 -5.16
CA GLY A 325 -4.19 8.45 -6.22
C GLY A 325 -3.57 7.53 -7.29
N ALA A 326 -3.57 7.99 -8.55
CA ALA A 326 -3.00 7.25 -9.68
C ALA A 326 -1.53 7.62 -9.97
N LYS A 327 -0.93 8.52 -9.20
CA LYS A 327 0.40 9.09 -9.44
C LYS A 327 1.41 8.62 -8.41
N SER A 328 2.66 8.44 -8.85
CA SER A 328 3.80 8.29 -7.95
C SER A 328 4.51 9.63 -7.83
N ILE A 329 4.75 10.07 -6.61
CA ILE A 329 5.42 11.33 -6.30
C ILE A 329 6.63 11.10 -5.40
N SER A 330 7.49 12.11 -5.33
CA SER A 330 8.68 12.15 -4.51
C SER A 330 8.43 12.93 -3.22
N VAL A 331 8.83 12.40 -2.07
CA VAL A 331 8.79 13.12 -0.79
C VAL A 331 10.20 13.17 -0.22
N GLU A 332 10.69 14.38 0.04
CA GLU A 332 12.07 14.64 0.46
C GLU A 332 12.06 15.46 1.75
N PRO A 333 12.71 14.99 2.83
CA PRO A 333 12.98 15.85 3.98
C PRO A 333 14.00 16.91 3.56
N LYS A 334 13.74 18.18 3.86
CA LYS A 334 14.70 19.28 3.74
C LYS A 334 14.97 19.86 5.13
N GLU A 335 15.90 20.81 5.23
CA GLU A 335 16.32 21.35 6.53
C GLU A 335 15.17 21.96 7.34
N LYS A 336 14.19 22.56 6.67
CA LYS A 336 13.11 23.34 7.32
C LYS A 336 11.71 22.81 7.06
N ASP A 337 11.53 22.08 5.97
CA ASP A 337 10.25 21.58 5.50
C ASP A 337 10.41 20.18 4.88
N VAL A 338 9.29 19.58 4.54
CA VAL A 338 9.21 18.40 3.71
C VAL A 338 8.70 18.82 2.35
N VAL A 339 9.38 18.41 1.28
CA VAL A 339 9.01 18.78 -0.09
C VAL A 339 8.42 17.57 -0.81
N LEU A 340 7.20 17.74 -1.29
CA LEU A 340 6.55 16.83 -2.22
C LEU A 340 6.83 17.33 -3.64
N ASN A 341 7.46 16.52 -4.47
CA ASN A 341 7.70 16.82 -5.88
C ASN A 341 6.89 15.89 -6.77
N ASP A 342 6.01 16.50 -7.58
CA ASP A 342 5.23 15.87 -8.62
C ASP A 342 5.57 16.50 -9.97
N ASN A 343 6.42 15.82 -10.75
CA ASN A 343 6.82 16.25 -12.09
C ASN A 343 7.32 17.71 -12.17
N GLY A 344 8.08 18.15 -11.17
CA GLY A 344 8.62 19.51 -11.09
C GLY A 344 7.74 20.52 -10.35
N ILE A 345 6.53 20.13 -9.94
CA ILE A 345 5.72 20.90 -8.99
C ILE A 345 6.18 20.56 -7.59
N ASN A 346 6.77 21.54 -6.90
CA ASN A 346 7.20 21.41 -5.52
C ASN A 346 6.11 21.95 -4.59
N VAL A 347 5.71 21.15 -3.61
CA VAL A 347 4.79 21.53 -2.54
C VAL A 347 5.50 21.35 -1.21
N THR A 348 5.52 22.39 -0.39
CA THR A 348 6.10 22.33 0.96
C THR A 348 5.07 21.86 1.97
N ALA A 349 5.49 21.08 2.97
CA ALA A 349 4.66 20.63 4.08
C ALA A 349 5.49 20.62 5.38
N GLU A 350 4.84 20.74 6.53
CA GLU A 350 5.51 20.64 7.82
C GLU A 350 5.96 19.21 8.13
N SER A 351 5.12 18.22 7.77
CA SER A 351 5.40 16.81 7.94
C SER A 351 4.54 15.98 7.00
N ILE A 352 5.00 14.77 6.69
CA ILE A 352 4.24 13.79 5.91
C ILE A 352 4.30 12.44 6.61
N SER A 353 3.15 11.80 6.76
CA SER A 353 3.07 10.43 7.27
C SER A 353 2.59 9.49 6.18
N ILE A 354 3.16 8.30 6.14
CA ILE A 354 2.79 7.23 5.21
C ILE A 354 2.42 6.01 6.04
N LYS A 355 1.12 5.69 6.05
CA LYS A 355 0.57 4.55 6.79
C LYS A 355 -0.21 3.67 5.83
N ASP A 356 0.16 2.39 5.74
CA ASP A 356 -0.49 1.42 4.84
C ASP A 356 -0.61 1.91 3.37
N ASN A 357 0.41 2.62 2.87
CA ASN A 357 0.47 3.29 1.56
C ASN A 357 -0.49 4.48 1.38
N VAL A 358 -1.18 4.90 2.43
CA VAL A 358 -1.94 6.15 2.47
C VAL A 358 -1.03 7.27 2.94
N VAL A 359 -1.02 8.38 2.22
CA VAL A 359 -0.21 9.56 2.54
C VAL A 359 -1.09 10.58 3.26
N SER A 360 -0.61 11.12 4.36
CA SER A 360 -1.30 12.14 5.13
C SER A 360 -0.38 13.30 5.51
N VAL A 361 -0.99 14.47 5.69
CA VAL A 361 -0.40 15.63 6.38
C VAL A 361 -1.10 15.73 7.74
N GLY A 362 -0.33 15.60 8.82
CA GLY A 362 -0.89 15.33 10.14
C GLY A 362 -1.79 14.08 10.11
N ASP A 363 -3.03 14.23 10.55
CA ASP A 363 -4.03 13.14 10.57
C ASP A 363 -4.91 13.08 9.31
N SER A 364 -4.72 14.02 8.39
CA SER A 364 -5.57 14.19 7.22
C SER A 364 -4.98 13.57 5.94
N GLU A 365 -5.74 12.69 5.30
CA GLU A 365 -5.35 12.00 4.06
C GLU A 365 -5.24 12.94 2.85
N ILE A 366 -4.29 12.63 1.97
CA ILE A 366 -4.09 13.28 0.68
C ILE A 366 -4.57 12.31 -0.42
N GLY A 367 -5.64 12.68 -1.12
CA GLY A 367 -6.26 11.83 -2.15
C GLY A 367 -5.82 12.15 -3.58
N LEU A 368 -5.37 13.38 -3.84
CA LEU A 368 -4.96 13.85 -5.17
C LEU A 368 -3.54 14.38 -5.15
N ALA A 369 -2.78 14.06 -6.18
CA ALA A 369 -1.43 14.57 -6.34
C ALA A 369 -1.43 16.06 -6.74
N PRO A 370 -0.35 16.82 -6.46
CA PRO A 370 -0.28 18.25 -6.79
C PRO A 370 -0.58 18.57 -8.26
N SER A 371 -0.10 17.78 -9.22
CA SER A 371 -0.35 17.99 -10.65
C SER A 371 -1.82 17.78 -11.03
N GLU A 372 -2.53 16.89 -10.33
CA GLU A 372 -3.95 16.64 -10.57
C GLU A 372 -4.80 17.82 -10.11
N ILE A 373 -4.45 18.42 -8.97
CA ILE A 373 -5.09 19.63 -8.45
C ILE A 373 -4.88 20.80 -9.40
N ILE A 374 -3.64 21.05 -9.82
CA ILE A 374 -3.30 22.11 -10.78
C ILE A 374 -4.08 21.94 -12.08
N LYS A 375 -4.12 20.72 -12.63
CA LYS A 375 -4.86 20.41 -13.86
C LYS A 375 -6.37 20.63 -13.69
N LYS A 376 -6.94 20.23 -12.55
CA LYS A 376 -8.37 20.39 -12.25
C LYS A 376 -8.76 21.86 -12.13
N LEU A 377 -7.93 22.66 -11.46
CA LEU A 377 -8.16 24.10 -11.25
C LEU A 377 -7.75 24.96 -12.44
N GLN A 378 -6.98 24.41 -13.39
CA GLN A 378 -6.46 25.11 -14.57
C GLN A 378 -5.65 26.37 -14.22
N ILE A 379 -4.80 26.25 -13.19
CA ILE A 379 -3.97 27.34 -12.68
C ILE A 379 -2.49 27.05 -12.89
N THR A 380 -1.66 28.10 -12.88
CA THR A 380 -0.20 27.98 -12.84
C THR A 380 0.28 28.52 -11.50
N PRO A 381 0.73 27.66 -10.57
CA PRO A 381 1.13 28.10 -9.24
C PRO A 381 2.47 28.84 -9.27
N VAL A 382 2.58 29.87 -8.45
CA VAL A 382 3.85 30.50 -8.06
C VAL A 382 4.47 29.74 -6.89
N SER A 383 3.65 29.30 -5.94
CA SER A 383 4.05 28.42 -4.84
C SER A 383 2.85 27.62 -4.35
N MET A 384 3.14 26.48 -3.73
CA MET A 384 2.15 25.59 -3.14
C MET A 384 2.63 25.10 -1.78
N GLU A 385 1.72 25.07 -0.83
CA GLU A 385 1.94 24.56 0.52
C GLU A 385 0.81 23.59 0.86
N LEU A 386 1.15 22.51 1.55
CA LEU A 386 0.21 21.51 2.03
C LEU A 386 0.19 21.57 3.56
N LYS A 387 -1.01 21.78 4.11
CA LYS A 387 -1.22 21.90 5.56
C LYS A 387 -2.49 21.20 6.00
N GLU A 388 -2.58 20.89 7.28
CA GLU A 388 -3.80 20.44 7.90
C GLU A 388 -4.54 21.63 8.53
N GLU A 389 -5.79 21.86 8.14
CA GLU A 389 -6.63 22.91 8.72
C GLU A 389 -8.06 22.37 8.87
N ASN A 390 -8.60 22.44 10.09
CA ASN A 390 -9.91 21.87 10.45
C ASN A 390 -10.05 20.37 10.13
N SER A 391 -9.02 19.57 10.45
CA SER A 391 -8.98 18.12 10.17
C SER A 391 -9.18 17.78 8.69
N LYS A 392 -8.66 18.65 7.82
CA LYS A 392 -8.60 18.44 6.38
C LYS A 392 -7.21 18.78 5.87
N ALA A 393 -6.72 17.96 4.94
CA ALA A 393 -5.54 18.26 4.16
C ALA A 393 -5.91 19.29 3.10
N ILE A 394 -5.21 20.43 3.10
CA ILE A 394 -5.51 21.58 2.24
C ILE A 394 -4.24 21.98 1.50
N TYR A 395 -4.35 22.06 0.17
CA TYR A 395 -3.39 22.74 -0.68
C TYR A 395 -3.68 24.23 -0.66
N GLU A 396 -2.76 25.03 -0.10
CA GLU A 396 -2.72 26.48 -0.27
C GLU A 396 -1.90 26.81 -1.52
N ILE A 397 -2.56 27.36 -2.54
CA ILE A 397 -1.98 27.59 -3.86
C ILE A 397 -1.92 29.09 -4.12
N LYS A 398 -0.72 29.64 -4.24
CA LYS A 398 -0.51 31.06 -4.57
C LYS A 398 -0.30 31.20 -6.07
N THR A 399 -1.09 32.05 -6.71
CA THR A 399 -1.04 32.35 -8.15
C THR A 399 -0.94 33.84 -8.39
N ASP A 400 -0.22 34.26 -9.43
CA ASP A 400 -0.22 35.64 -9.90
C ASP A 400 -1.36 35.86 -10.92
N GLU A 401 -2.22 36.85 -10.67
CA GLU A 401 -3.26 37.30 -11.59
C GLU A 401 -2.88 38.71 -12.09
N GLN A 402 -2.81 38.90 -13.40
CA GLN A 402 -2.60 40.22 -14.00
C GLN A 402 -3.90 41.01 -13.98
N ARG A 403 -3.84 42.25 -13.52
CA ARG A 403 -4.99 43.16 -13.42
C ARG A 403 -4.60 44.60 -13.70
N LYS A 404 -5.59 45.47 -13.84
CA LYS A 404 -5.41 46.92 -13.96
C LYS A 404 -5.94 47.63 -12.71
N LEU A 405 -5.06 48.27 -11.95
CA LEU A 405 -5.46 49.16 -10.85
C LEU A 405 -6.13 50.41 -11.45
N PHE A 406 -7.31 50.75 -10.92
CA PHE A 406 -8.17 51.83 -11.44
C PHE A 406 -8.50 51.75 -12.94
N GLY A 407 -8.32 50.58 -13.57
CA GLY A 407 -8.63 50.35 -14.99
C GLY A 407 -7.50 50.68 -15.98
N PHE A 408 -6.36 51.22 -15.54
CA PHE A 408 -5.28 51.63 -16.46
C PHE A 408 -3.86 51.23 -16.04
N VAL A 409 -3.56 51.03 -14.75
CA VAL A 409 -2.19 50.66 -14.33
C VAL A 409 -2.06 49.14 -14.21
N PRO A 410 -1.27 48.45 -15.07
CA PRO A 410 -1.08 47.01 -14.98
C PRO A 410 -0.32 46.66 -13.69
N ILE A 411 -0.87 45.71 -12.93
CA ILE A 411 -0.29 45.19 -11.70
C ILE A 411 -0.45 43.67 -11.63
N LYS A 412 0.45 43.00 -10.91
CA LYS A 412 0.31 41.60 -10.53
C LYS A 412 -0.29 41.53 -9.13
N ILE A 413 -1.39 40.82 -8.99
CA ILE A 413 -1.98 40.52 -7.68
C ILE A 413 -1.70 39.05 -7.35
N GLN A 414 -1.27 38.78 -6.12
CA GLN A 414 -1.15 37.40 -5.66
C GLN A 414 -2.48 36.96 -5.05
N LYS A 415 -3.10 35.93 -5.62
CA LYS A 415 -4.30 35.27 -5.11
C LYS A 415 -3.88 33.97 -4.42
N SER A 416 -4.44 33.69 -3.25
CA SER A 416 -4.28 32.40 -2.55
C SER A 416 -5.58 31.60 -2.67
N THR A 417 -5.48 30.37 -3.15
CA THR A 417 -6.60 29.44 -3.33
C THR A 417 -6.37 28.22 -2.46
N ASN A 418 -7.28 27.97 -1.52
CA ASN A 418 -7.26 26.78 -0.68
C ASN A 418 -8.11 25.69 -1.33
N ALA A 419 -7.51 24.56 -1.68
CA ALA A 419 -8.18 23.42 -2.26
C ALA A 419 -8.07 22.19 -1.36
N ASP A 420 -9.16 21.43 -1.26
CA ASP A 420 -9.21 20.15 -0.55
C ASP A 420 -8.26 19.14 -1.21
N ALA A 421 -7.35 18.53 -0.46
CA ALA A 421 -6.35 17.61 -1.00
C ALA A 421 -6.89 16.21 -1.31
N VAL A 422 -8.12 15.88 -0.88
CA VAL A 422 -8.79 14.60 -1.17
C VAL A 422 -9.53 14.66 -2.49
N ASN A 423 -10.23 15.76 -2.78
CA ASN A 423 -11.13 15.86 -3.92
C ASN A 423 -10.86 17.06 -4.84
N GLY A 424 -10.01 18.01 -4.44
CA GLY A 424 -9.65 19.19 -5.23
C GLY A 424 -10.76 20.25 -5.34
N SER A 425 -11.74 20.23 -4.44
CA SER A 425 -12.73 21.31 -4.33
C SER A 425 -12.10 22.57 -3.73
N ILE A 426 -12.49 23.73 -4.24
CA ILE A 426 -12.03 25.02 -3.69
C ILE A 426 -12.79 25.26 -2.38
N ILE A 427 -12.05 25.40 -1.29
CA ILE A 427 -12.59 25.68 0.04
C ILE A 427 -12.70 27.19 0.25
N SER A 428 -11.67 27.94 -0.15
CA SER A 428 -11.67 29.40 -0.03
C SER A 428 -10.71 30.05 -1.01
N GLU A 429 -11.00 31.28 -1.37
CA GLU A 429 -10.09 32.13 -2.14
C GLU A 429 -9.83 33.43 -1.36
N LYS A 430 -8.56 33.78 -1.21
CA LYS A 430 -8.13 35.01 -0.55
C LYS A 430 -7.43 35.90 -1.57
N ARG A 431 -7.84 37.16 -1.58
CA ARG A 431 -7.21 38.24 -2.35
C ARG A 431 -6.72 39.34 -1.41
N PRO A 432 -5.75 40.15 -1.83
CA PRO A 432 -5.39 41.35 -1.10
C PRO A 432 -6.62 42.25 -0.91
N TRP A 433 -6.72 42.89 0.25
CA TRP A 433 -7.89 43.71 0.61
C TRP A 433 -8.16 44.84 -0.39
N TRP A 434 -7.13 45.37 -1.06
CA TRP A 434 -7.24 46.43 -2.06
C TRP A 434 -7.64 45.93 -3.46
N SER A 435 -7.84 44.62 -3.64
CA SER A 435 -8.15 44.03 -4.95
C SER A 435 -9.48 44.52 -5.56
N PHE A 436 -10.40 45.07 -4.77
CA PHE A 436 -11.62 45.71 -5.27
C PHE A 436 -11.35 46.98 -6.10
N LEU A 437 -10.17 47.59 -5.96
CA LEU A 437 -9.74 48.75 -6.75
C LEU A 437 -9.17 48.35 -8.12
N SER A 438 -9.15 47.05 -8.44
CA SER A 438 -8.59 46.50 -9.67
C SER A 438 -9.65 45.85 -10.54
N THR A 439 -9.50 45.99 -11.85
CA THR A 439 -10.30 45.29 -12.87
C THR A 439 -9.42 44.31 -13.65
N GLN A 440 -10.03 43.32 -14.30
CA GLN A 440 -9.29 42.46 -15.23
C GLN A 440 -8.81 43.23 -16.47
#